data_AF-A0A3D2I9K6-F1
#
_entry.id   AF-A0A3D2I9K6-F1
#
_cell.length_a   1.000
_cell.length_b   1.000
_cell.length_c   1.000
_cell.angle_alpha   90.00
_cell.angle_beta   90.00
_cell.angle_gamma   90.00
#
_symmetry.space_group_name_H-M   'P 1'
#
loop_
_entity.id
_entity.type
_entity.pdbx_description
1 polymer ?
#
loop_
_entity_poly.entity_id
_entity_poly.type
_entity_poly.pdbx_seq_one_letter_code
_entity_poly.pdbx_strand_id
1 'polypeptide(L)' 'QVNSFKKMESFIDYIHFNPVKAGFVNLPEHWRYSSALNYLGKDGFIPITLFSG' A
#
# COMPACT_ATOMS: atom_id res chain seq x y z
N GLN A 1 -7.91 -1.31 16.71
CA GLN A 1 -8.88 -2.31 16.22
C GLN A 1 -9.44 -1.87 14.88
N VAL A 2 -9.34 -2.73 13.86
CA VAL A 2 -9.99 -2.60 12.55
C VAL A 2 -11.33 -3.33 12.65
N ASN A 3 -12.44 -2.62 12.46
CA ASN A 3 -13.80 -3.17 12.69
C ASN A 3 -14.77 -2.88 11.55
N SER A 4 -14.28 -2.29 10.45
CA SER A 4 -15.05 -2.06 9.24
C SER A 4 -14.11 -1.98 8.03
N PHE A 5 -14.64 -2.27 6.85
CA PHE A 5 -13.92 -2.13 5.59
C PHE A 5 -13.38 -0.71 5.39
N LYS A 6 -14.23 0.30 5.59
CA LYS A 6 -13.83 1.71 5.51
C LYS A 6 -12.63 2.03 6.41
N LYS A 7 -12.61 1.48 7.62
CA LYS A 7 -11.52 1.70 8.56
C LYS A 7 -10.24 1.00 8.09
N MET A 8 -10.35 -0.21 7.54
CA MET A 8 -9.24 -0.93 6.93
C MET A 8 -8.63 -0.14 5.76
N GLU A 9 -9.47 0.36 4.85
CA GLU A 9 -9.03 1.22 3.73
C GLU A 9 -8.26 2.44 4.23
N SER A 10 -8.77 3.15 5.24
CA SER A 10 -8.06 4.31 5.81
C SER A 10 -6.67 3.96 6.39
N PHE A 11 -6.50 2.76 6.95
CA PHE A 11 -5.19 2.29 7.41
C PHE A 11 -4.26 1.97 6.25
N ILE A 12 -4.77 1.34 5.18
CA ILE A 12 -4.00 1.07 3.96
C ILE A 12 -3.54 2.38 3.31
N ASP A 13 -4.45 3.35 3.17
CA ASP A 13 -4.13 4.69 2.65
C ASP A 13 -3.03 5.36 3.48
N TYR A 14 -3.15 5.32 4.81
CA TYR A 14 -2.11 5.87 5.68
C TYR A 14 -0.74 5.23 5.40
N ILE A 15 -0.67 3.90 5.33
CA ILE A 15 0.57 3.16 5.08
C ILE A 15 1.18 3.54 3.71
N HIS A 16 0.36 3.60 2.65
CA HIS A 16 0.82 3.90 1.29
C HIS A 16 1.25 5.38 1.13
N PHE A 17 0.58 6.32 1.79
CA PHE A 17 0.91 7.74 1.71
C PHE A 17 2.01 8.20 2.69
N ASN A 18 2.44 7.37 3.63
CA ASN A 18 3.51 7.74 4.57
C ASN A 18 4.81 8.19 3.88
N PRO A 19 5.34 7.48 2.86
CA PRO A 19 6.54 7.93 2.13
C PRO A 19 6.36 9.27 1.41
N VAL A 20 5.14 9.57 0.96
CA VAL A 20 4.80 10.85 0.31
C VAL A 20 4.78 11.98 1.33
N LYS A 21 4.10 11.78 2.47
CA LYS A 21 4.05 12.76 3.57
C LYS A 21 5.43 13.06 4.16
N ALA A 22 6.32 12.07 4.17
CA ALA A 22 7.70 12.23 4.59
C ALA A 22 8.60 12.94 3.54
N GLY A 23 8.11 13.15 2.32
CA GLY A 23 8.85 13.82 1.24
C GLY A 23 9.87 12.93 0.51
N PHE A 24 9.82 11.61 0.68
CA PHE A 24 10.77 10.71 0.01
C PHE A 24 10.42 10.42 -1.44
N VAL A 25 9.12 10.41 -1.77
CA VAL A 25 8.60 10.15 -3.11
C VAL A 25 7.39 11.02 -3.39
N ASN A 26 7.12 11.31 -4.67
CA ASN A 26 5.96 12.12 -5.08
C ASN A 26 4.65 11.32 -5.14
N LEU A 27 4.73 10.00 -5.33
CA LEU A 27 3.58 9.11 -5.47
C LEU A 27 3.77 7.84 -4.60
N PRO A 28 2.70 7.28 -4.01
CA PRO A 28 2.79 6.08 -3.16
C PRO A 28 3.46 4.88 -3.84
N GLU A 29 3.14 4.62 -5.10
CA GLU A 29 3.63 3.49 -5.88
C GLU A 29 5.12 3.59 -6.27
N HIS A 30 5.73 4.77 -6.11
CA HIS A 30 7.17 4.94 -6.28
C HIS A 30 7.96 4.42 -5.07
N TRP A 31 7.31 4.16 -3.93
CA TRP A 31 7.99 3.57 -2.78
C TRP A 31 8.22 2.08 -3.01
N ARG A 32 9.44 1.76 -3.46
CA ARG A 32 9.88 0.40 -3.86
C ARG A 32 9.56 -0.70 -2.84
N TYR A 33 9.58 -0.37 -1.55
CA TYR A 33 9.39 -1.32 -0.45
C TYR A 33 7.99 -1.23 0.17
N SER A 34 6.97 -0.89 -0.62
CA SER A 34 5.55 -0.89 -0.24
C SER A 34 4.74 -1.74 -1.22
N SER A 35 3.59 -2.24 -0.75
CA SER A 35 2.59 -2.92 -1.57
C SER A 35 1.74 -1.98 -2.42
N ALA A 36 1.94 -0.66 -2.35
CA ALA A 36 1.15 0.33 -3.11
C ALA A 36 1.09 0.00 -4.62
N LEU A 37 2.21 -0.44 -5.20
CA LEU A 37 2.29 -0.84 -6.60
C LEU A 37 1.47 -2.12 -6.89
N ASN A 38 1.41 -3.06 -5.94
CA ASN A 38 0.62 -4.29 -6.07
C ASN A 38 -0.89 -4.00 -6.10
N TYR A 39 -1.37 -3.01 -5.36
CA TYR A 39 -2.79 -2.60 -5.40
C TYR A 39 -3.19 -2.00 -6.75
N LEU A 40 -2.22 -1.57 -7.57
CA LEU A 40 -2.43 -1.16 -8.97
C LEU A 40 -2.36 -2.32 -9.97
N GLY A 41 -2.29 -3.57 -9.48
CA GLY A 41 -2.16 -4.77 -10.32
C GLY A 41 -0.78 -4.94 -10.96
N LYS A 42 0.24 -4.24 -10.44
CA LYS A 42 1.62 -4.32 -10.92
C LYS A 42 2.49 -5.13 -9.97
N ASP A 43 3.58 -5.67 -10.48
CA ASP A 43 4.54 -6.41 -9.65
C ASP A 43 5.41 -5.45 -8.82
N GLY A 44 5.33 -5.62 -7.51
CA GLY A 44 6.23 -4.98 -6.54
C GLY A 44 7.62 -5.63 -6.56
N PHE A 45 8.58 -4.98 -5.88
CA PHE A 45 9.95 -5.53 -5.77
C PHE A 45 10.00 -6.86 -5.00
N ILE A 46 9.10 -7.02 -4.02
CA ILE A 46 8.93 -8.26 -3.27
C ILE A 46 7.69 -8.97 -3.82
N PRO A 47 7.80 -10.22 -4.31
CA PRO A 47 6.64 -11.00 -4.76
C PRO A 47 5.64 -11.20 -3.63
N ILE A 48 4.35 -11.13 -3.97
CA ILE A 48 3.25 -11.39 -3.03
C ILE A 48 2.45 -12.61 -3.48
N THR A 49 1.91 -13.34 -2.51
CA THR A 49 0.96 -14.42 -2.75
C THR A 49 -0.43 -13.94 -2.34
N LEU A 50 -1.38 -14.00 -3.26
CA LEU A 50 -2.79 -13.77 -2.95
C LEU A 50 -3.44 -15.08 -2.55
N PHE A 51 -4.11 -15.10 -1.40
CA PHE A 51 -4.90 -16.24 -0.95
C PHE A 51 -6.35 -16.02 -1.36
N SER A 52 -6.93 -16.97 -2.10
CA SER A 52 -8.31 -16.91 -2.57
C SER A 52 -9.35 -17.35 -1.53
N GLY A 53 -8.89 -17.85 -0.37
CA GLY A 53 -9.72 -18.69 0.50
C GLY A 53 -9.85 -20.10 -0.06
#